data_AF-A0A4S4JZP7-F1
#
_entry.id   AF-A0A4S4JZP7-F1
#
_cell.length_a   1.000
_cell.length_b   1.000
_cell.length_c   1.000
_cell.angle_alpha   90.00
_cell.angle_beta   90.00
_cell.angle_gamma   90.00
#
_symmetry.space_group_name_H-M   'P 1'
#
loop_
_entity.id
_entity.type
_entity.pdbx_description
1 polymer ?
#
loop_
_entity_poly.entity_id
_entity_poly.type
_entity_poly.pdbx_seq_one_letter_code
_entity_poly.pdbx_strand_id
1 'polypeptide(L)'
;MKQQLQKLMIVFSVFLIVFSSTLSTAFAETSTNEELLNGEYEIDLVVYKDGTTETSVMDDYVNNTASLFVEDGELLVHLTLLNSDWIKVFQTDRGGQFVDAGLVSENTEDDTRVVSFPIEDLNQSLDAFTHVVITGIPNFHYDNEYTVQVQFDAASLKEINVEQPEEVETPEEGTEEP
;
A
#
# COMPACT_ATOMS: atom_id res chain seq x y z
N MET A 1 -60.24 -2.17 43.34
CA MET A 1 -60.93 -3.13 42.44
C MET A 1 -59.87 -3.96 41.73
N LYS A 2 -59.88 -5.29 41.99
CA LYS A 2 -59.43 -6.45 41.18
C LYS A 2 -57.99 -6.43 40.60
N GLN A 3 -57.01 -7.12 41.21
CA GLN A 3 -56.65 -8.56 41.01
C GLN A 3 -56.11 -8.80 39.57
N GLN A 4 -54.79 -8.88 39.31
CA GLN A 4 -53.90 -10.05 39.47
C GLN A 4 -54.63 -11.39 39.26
N LEU A 5 -54.32 -12.12 38.17
CA LEU A 5 -53.92 -13.54 38.14
C LEU A 5 -54.18 -14.19 36.75
N GLN A 6 -53.08 -14.65 36.13
CA GLN A 6 -52.93 -15.82 35.24
C GLN A 6 -53.72 -15.91 33.92
N LYS A 7 -52.98 -15.82 32.80
CA LYS A 7 -53.03 -16.87 31.77
C LYS A 7 -51.61 -17.37 31.48
N LEU A 8 -51.32 -18.51 32.10
CA LEU A 8 -50.24 -19.43 31.80
C LEU A 8 -50.50 -20.08 30.43
N MET A 9 -49.54 -19.97 29.51
CA MET A 9 -49.20 -21.09 28.62
C MET A 9 -47.71 -20.99 28.28
N ILE A 10 -46.91 -21.60 29.14
CA ILE A 10 -45.57 -22.10 28.81
C ILE A 10 -45.77 -23.52 28.28
N VAL A 11 -45.33 -23.76 27.05
CA VAL A 11 -44.80 -25.04 26.56
C VAL A 11 -43.58 -24.61 25.72
N PHE A 12 -42.39 -24.46 26.30
CA PHE A 12 -41.40 -25.51 26.60
C PHE A 12 -41.13 -26.43 25.40
N SER A 13 -40.21 -26.00 24.54
CA SER A 13 -39.26 -26.94 23.94
C SER A 13 -37.89 -26.28 23.84
N VAL A 14 -37.14 -26.47 24.92
CA VAL A 14 -35.69 -26.39 24.93
C VAL A 14 -35.16 -27.46 23.96
N PHE A 15 -34.50 -27.03 22.89
CA PHE A 15 -33.54 -27.82 22.13
C PHE A 15 -32.30 -26.93 22.02
N LEU A 16 -31.50 -26.83 23.08
CA LEU A 16 -30.29 -27.63 23.29
C LEU A 16 -29.32 -27.58 22.10
N ILE A 17 -28.52 -26.51 22.11
CA ILE A 17 -27.11 -26.38 21.71
C ILE A 17 -26.52 -27.58 20.96
N VAL A 18 -26.26 -27.42 19.66
CA VAL A 18 -24.98 -27.69 18.98
C VAL A 18 -25.10 -27.27 17.50
N PHE A 19 -23.96 -26.92 16.89
CA PHE A 19 -23.76 -26.67 15.45
C PHE A 19 -24.20 -25.26 14.98
N SER A 20 -23.34 -24.41 14.46
CA SER A 20 -21.94 -24.49 14.10
C SER A 20 -21.45 -23.04 14.10
N SER A 21 -20.28 -22.79 14.68
CA SER A 21 -19.53 -21.57 14.42
C SER A 21 -19.56 -21.29 12.93
N THR A 22 -20.15 -20.17 12.51
CA THR A 22 -19.74 -19.57 11.24
C THR A 22 -18.32 -19.12 11.50
N LEU A 23 -17.39 -20.01 11.16
CA LEU A 23 -16.00 -19.69 10.94
C LEU A 23 -16.01 -18.41 10.11
N SER A 24 -15.62 -17.29 10.71
CA SER A 24 -15.20 -16.14 9.95
C SER A 24 -14.08 -16.67 9.06
N THR A 25 -14.37 -16.89 7.78
CA THR A 25 -13.33 -16.93 6.78
C THR A 25 -12.73 -15.55 6.80
N ALA A 26 -11.67 -15.39 7.60
CA ALA A 26 -10.61 -14.48 7.24
C ALA A 26 -10.23 -14.91 5.84
N PHE A 27 -10.61 -14.11 4.84
CA PHE A 27 -9.81 -14.03 3.65
C PHE A 27 -8.48 -13.46 4.15
N ALA A 28 -7.59 -14.36 4.58
CA ALA A 28 -6.19 -14.12 4.33
C ALA A 28 -6.10 -14.23 2.81
N GLU A 29 -6.35 -13.11 2.13
CA GLU A 29 -5.69 -12.86 0.86
C GLU A 29 -4.21 -12.99 1.23
N THR A 30 -3.64 -14.15 0.97
CA THR A 30 -2.20 -14.34 1.05
C THR A 30 -1.65 -13.57 -0.13
N SER A 31 -1.56 -12.24 0.03
CA SER A 31 -0.71 -11.40 -0.77
C SER A 31 0.67 -12.00 -0.60
N THR A 32 1.15 -12.70 -1.63
CA THR A 32 2.48 -13.29 -1.65
C THR A 32 3.51 -12.19 -1.87
N ASN A 33 3.56 -11.22 -0.97
CA ASN A 33 4.83 -10.60 -0.66
C ASN A 33 5.60 -11.71 0.07
N GLU A 34 6.74 -12.17 -0.48
CA GLU A 34 7.70 -12.86 0.40
C GLU A 34 7.85 -11.99 1.64
N GLU A 35 7.68 -12.55 2.85
CA GLU A 35 7.64 -11.76 4.10
C GLU A 35 8.91 -10.90 4.18
N LEU A 36 8.79 -9.64 3.74
CA LEU A 36 9.88 -8.69 3.77
C LEU A 36 10.16 -8.38 5.24
N LEU A 37 11.44 -8.38 5.59
CA LEU A 37 11.87 -7.97 6.92
C LEU A 37 11.57 -6.48 7.09
N ASN A 38 11.37 -6.06 8.34
CA ASN A 38 11.19 -4.64 8.66
C ASN A 38 12.43 -3.86 8.20
N GLY A 39 12.22 -2.72 7.55
CA GLY A 39 13.34 -1.94 7.02
C GLY A 39 13.01 -1.05 5.84
N GLU A 40 14.07 -0.51 5.25
CA GLU A 40 14.07 0.34 4.08
C GLU A 40 14.67 -0.38 2.87
N TYR A 41 13.97 -0.28 1.75
CA TYR A 41 14.31 -0.86 0.46
C TYR A 41 14.25 0.22 -0.64
N GLU A 42 15.00 0.01 -1.71
CA GLU A 42 14.75 0.63 -3.01
C GLU A 42 13.96 -0.35 -3.89
N ILE A 43 13.02 0.17 -4.68
CA ILE A 43 12.23 -0.62 -5.62
C ILE A 43 11.96 0.17 -6.90
N ASP A 44 12.14 -0.48 -8.05
CA ASP A 44 11.82 0.09 -9.35
C ASP A 44 10.33 -0.05 -9.69
N LEU A 45 9.82 0.86 -10.51
CA LEU A 45 8.44 0.90 -10.96
C LEU A 45 8.29 1.42 -12.39
N VAL A 46 7.16 1.10 -13.00
CA VAL A 46 6.70 1.66 -14.27
C VAL A 46 5.27 2.16 -14.12
N VAL A 47 4.96 3.30 -14.73
CA VAL A 47 3.59 3.82 -14.79
C VAL A 47 2.95 3.49 -16.14
N TYR A 48 1.87 2.71 -16.12
CA TYR A 48 1.10 2.32 -17.30
C TYR A 48 -0.16 3.17 -17.49
N LYS A 49 -0.67 3.22 -18.72
CA LYS A 49 -1.97 3.81 -19.01
C LYS A 49 -3.08 2.90 -18.47
N ASP A 50 -4.15 3.51 -17.97
CA ASP A 50 -5.32 2.83 -17.42
C ASP A 50 -5.79 1.65 -18.29
N GLY A 51 -5.90 0.48 -17.67
CA GLY A 51 -6.39 -0.76 -18.28
C GLY A 51 -5.49 -1.36 -19.36
N THR A 52 -4.21 -0.97 -19.44
CA THR A 52 -3.26 -1.46 -20.45
C THR A 52 -1.87 -1.72 -19.87
N THR A 53 -1.00 -2.33 -20.69
CA THR A 53 0.43 -2.49 -20.40
C THR A 53 1.29 -1.50 -21.20
N GLU A 54 0.68 -0.46 -21.79
CA GLU A 54 1.43 0.58 -22.49
C GLU A 54 1.95 1.61 -21.48
N THR A 55 3.23 1.97 -21.56
CA THR A 55 3.81 3.01 -20.71
C THR A 55 3.04 4.32 -20.86
N SER A 56 2.70 4.92 -19.72
CA SER A 56 2.04 6.21 -19.62
C SER A 56 3.06 7.34 -19.83
N VAL A 57 2.60 8.48 -20.33
CA VAL A 57 3.41 9.70 -20.31
C VAL A 57 3.76 10.10 -18.87
N MET A 58 2.94 9.73 -17.88
CA MET A 58 3.21 9.96 -16.46
C MET A 58 4.52 9.33 -15.98
N ASP A 59 4.99 8.26 -16.63
CA ASP A 59 6.25 7.58 -16.30
C ASP A 59 7.45 8.54 -16.41
N ASP A 60 7.43 9.48 -17.36
CA ASP A 60 8.47 10.50 -17.52
C ASP A 60 8.47 11.56 -16.40
N TYR A 61 7.46 11.57 -15.53
CA TYR A 61 7.24 12.57 -14.48
C TYR A 61 7.35 12.01 -13.07
N VAL A 62 7.92 10.82 -12.95
CA VAL A 62 8.25 10.19 -11.67
C VAL A 62 9.70 9.73 -11.69
N ASN A 63 10.32 9.59 -10.52
CA ASN A 63 11.52 8.77 -10.43
C ASN A 63 11.10 7.30 -10.46
N ASN A 64 11.60 6.55 -11.43
CA ASN A 64 11.30 5.13 -11.58
C ASN A 64 11.90 4.24 -10.49
N THR A 65 12.71 4.78 -9.59
CA THR A 65 13.12 4.11 -8.35
C THR A 65 12.50 4.85 -7.16
N ALA A 66 11.75 4.11 -6.34
CA ALA A 66 11.10 4.59 -5.12
C ALA A 66 11.74 3.97 -3.88
N SER A 67 11.58 4.63 -2.73
CA SER A 67 11.88 4.01 -1.43
C SER A 67 10.64 3.27 -0.92
N LEU A 68 10.84 2.07 -0.41
CA LEU A 68 9.81 1.25 0.23
C LEU A 68 10.20 1.03 1.69
N PHE A 69 9.28 1.34 2.59
CA PHE A 69 9.41 1.08 4.01
C PHE A 69 8.47 -0.07 4.39
N VAL A 70 9.02 -1.04 5.12
CA VAL A 70 8.32 -2.21 5.62
C VAL A 70 8.30 -2.15 7.15
N GLU A 71 7.11 -2.18 7.74
CA GLU A 71 6.94 -2.24 9.20
C GLU A 71 5.77 -3.17 9.52
N ASP A 72 6.05 -4.29 10.18
CA ASP A 72 5.06 -5.30 10.59
C ASP A 72 4.18 -5.79 9.43
N GLY A 73 4.76 -5.89 8.23
CA GLY A 73 4.09 -6.29 6.99
C GLY A 73 3.29 -5.17 6.30
N GLU A 74 3.23 -3.96 6.89
CA GLU A 74 2.70 -2.77 6.21
C GLU A 74 3.75 -2.20 5.25
N LEU A 75 3.30 -1.84 4.05
CA LEU A 75 4.15 -1.33 2.97
C LEU A 75 3.84 0.14 2.71
N LEU A 76 4.84 1.01 2.89
CA LEU A 76 4.73 2.44 2.65
C LEU A 76 5.74 2.88 1.58
N VAL A 77 5.25 3.47 0.49
CA VAL A 77 6.08 3.90 -0.64
C VAL A 77 6.33 5.39 -0.57
N HIS A 78 7.58 5.81 -0.75
CA HIS A 78 7.96 7.18 -1.03
C HIS A 78 8.36 7.33 -2.50
N LEU A 79 7.53 8.04 -3.26
CA LEU A 79 7.72 8.29 -4.69
C LEU A 79 8.13 9.75 -4.92
N THR A 80 9.16 9.96 -5.73
CA THR A 80 9.53 11.31 -6.18
C THR A 80 8.73 11.67 -7.44
N LEU A 81 7.97 12.76 -7.39
CA LEU A 81 7.31 13.37 -8.53
C LEU A 81 8.19 14.48 -9.11
N LEU A 82 8.37 14.45 -10.44
CA LEU A 82 9.14 15.42 -11.22
C LEU A 82 8.21 16.45 -11.84
N ASN A 83 8.74 17.65 -12.12
CA ASN A 83 7.96 18.81 -12.55
C ASN A 83 6.71 19.00 -11.67
N SER A 84 6.95 18.99 -10.35
CA SER A 84 5.96 18.97 -9.29
C SER A 84 4.87 20.04 -9.50
N ASP A 85 5.25 21.23 -9.95
CA ASP A 85 4.34 22.31 -10.25
C ASP A 85 3.26 21.96 -11.27
N TRP A 86 3.46 21.00 -12.16
CA TRP A 86 2.45 20.59 -13.15
C TRP A 86 1.45 19.59 -12.59
N ILE A 87 1.87 18.73 -11.67
CA ILE A 87 1.03 17.68 -11.07
C ILE A 87 0.29 18.30 -9.87
N LYS A 88 -0.95 18.74 -10.06
CA LYS A 88 -1.75 19.43 -9.04
C LYS A 88 -2.38 18.48 -8.03
N VAL A 89 -2.73 17.28 -8.47
CA VAL A 89 -3.29 16.22 -7.63
C VAL A 89 -2.54 14.93 -7.95
N PHE A 90 -2.18 14.18 -6.92
CA PHE A 90 -1.70 12.81 -7.04
C PHE A 90 -2.33 11.98 -5.93
N GLN A 91 -3.20 11.05 -6.33
CA GLN A 91 -3.97 10.19 -5.44
C GLN A 91 -3.73 8.73 -5.80
N THR A 92 -3.81 7.85 -4.82
CA THR A 92 -3.74 6.40 -5.03
C THR A 92 -5.01 5.73 -4.56
N ASP A 93 -5.37 4.62 -5.21
CA ASP A 93 -6.50 3.81 -4.78
C ASP A 93 -6.22 3.20 -3.41
N ARG A 94 -7.21 3.32 -2.52
CA ARG A 94 -7.21 2.71 -1.19
C ARG A 94 -8.58 2.10 -0.95
N GLY A 95 -8.72 0.84 -1.34
CA GLY A 95 -9.98 0.10 -1.19
C GLY A 95 -11.09 0.65 -2.08
N GLY A 96 -10.77 0.97 -3.35
CA GLY A 96 -11.73 1.45 -4.35
C GLY A 96 -12.06 2.94 -4.26
N GLN A 97 -11.24 3.72 -3.55
CA GLN A 97 -11.35 5.17 -3.43
C GLN A 97 -9.99 5.83 -3.60
N PHE A 98 -9.92 6.87 -4.43
CA PHE A 98 -8.73 7.70 -4.57
C PHE A 98 -8.54 8.60 -3.35
N VAL A 99 -7.35 8.52 -2.73
CA VAL A 99 -6.96 9.29 -1.56
C VAL A 99 -5.66 10.03 -1.87
N ASP A 100 -5.56 11.30 -1.43
CA ASP A 100 -4.35 12.10 -1.61
C ASP A 100 -3.13 11.42 -0.99
N ALA A 101 -2.05 11.35 -1.75
CA ALA A 101 -0.76 10.93 -1.22
C ALA A 101 -0.24 12.00 -0.24
N GLY A 102 0.36 11.54 0.86
CA GLY A 102 0.94 12.42 1.88
C GLY A 102 2.18 13.14 1.35
N LEU A 103 2.39 14.40 1.72
CA LEU A 103 3.61 15.13 1.37
C LEU A 103 4.74 14.80 2.38
N VAL A 104 5.88 14.35 1.87
CA VAL A 104 7.08 14.06 2.69
C VAL A 104 8.06 15.23 2.64
N SER A 105 8.40 15.69 1.44
CA SER A 105 9.33 16.78 1.21
C SER A 105 9.11 17.46 -0.14
N GLU A 106 9.61 18.69 -0.26
CA GLU A 106 9.59 19.46 -1.50
C GLU A 106 10.98 20.04 -1.77
N ASN A 107 11.37 20.06 -3.04
CA ASN A 107 12.53 20.76 -3.53
C ASN A 107 12.10 21.72 -4.64
N THR A 108 12.00 23.00 -4.28
CA THR A 108 11.56 24.07 -5.18
C THR A 108 12.60 24.46 -6.23
N GLU A 109 13.89 24.16 -5.98
CA GLU A 109 14.96 24.48 -6.94
C GLU A 109 14.93 23.53 -8.13
N ASP A 110 14.72 22.24 -7.86
CA ASP A 110 14.65 21.18 -8.88
C ASP A 110 13.21 20.90 -9.36
N ASP A 111 12.20 21.60 -8.83
CA ASP A 111 10.77 21.38 -9.10
C ASP A 111 10.36 19.91 -8.90
N THR A 112 10.69 19.36 -7.72
CA THR A 112 10.34 17.99 -7.33
C THR A 112 9.67 17.94 -5.97
N ARG A 113 8.89 16.88 -5.72
CA ARG A 113 8.38 16.57 -4.38
C ARG A 113 8.38 15.07 -4.13
N VAL A 114 8.54 14.68 -2.87
CA VAL A 114 8.38 13.29 -2.44
C VAL A 114 7.01 13.12 -1.80
N VAL A 115 6.24 12.16 -2.31
CA VAL A 115 4.92 11.79 -1.80
C VAL A 115 4.94 10.40 -1.18
N SER A 116 4.08 10.18 -0.19
CA SER A 116 3.98 8.93 0.57
C SER A 116 2.59 8.33 0.49
N PHE A 117 2.50 7.03 0.21
CA PHE A 117 1.23 6.29 0.16
C PHE A 117 1.46 4.81 0.49
N PRO A 118 0.48 4.15 1.14
CA PRO A 118 0.56 2.72 1.40
C PRO A 118 0.20 1.91 0.15
N ILE A 119 0.67 0.67 0.10
CA ILE A 119 0.28 -0.34 -0.89
C ILE A 119 -0.07 -1.66 -0.21
N GLU A 120 -0.88 -2.49 -0.86
CA GLU A 120 -1.32 -3.77 -0.29
C GLU A 120 -0.47 -4.96 -0.79
N ASP A 121 -0.01 -4.92 -2.04
CA ASP A 121 0.70 -6.02 -2.69
C ASP A 121 1.66 -5.48 -3.76
N LEU A 122 2.93 -5.87 -3.70
CA LEU A 122 3.95 -5.46 -4.67
C LEU A 122 3.71 -6.07 -6.07
N ASN A 123 2.96 -7.16 -6.14
CA ASN A 123 2.68 -7.87 -7.39
C ASN A 123 1.43 -7.36 -8.10
N GLN A 124 0.68 -6.44 -7.48
CA GLN A 124 -0.51 -5.86 -8.06
C GLN A 124 -0.23 -4.42 -8.52
N SER A 125 -0.81 -4.07 -9.67
CA SER A 125 -0.80 -2.68 -10.11
C SER A 125 -1.68 -1.85 -9.17
N LEU A 126 -1.16 -0.69 -8.75
CA LEU A 126 -1.89 0.29 -7.97
C LEU A 126 -2.51 1.33 -8.91
N ASP A 127 -3.82 1.47 -8.88
CA ASP A 127 -4.50 2.57 -9.59
C ASP A 127 -4.14 3.91 -8.92
N ALA A 128 -3.82 4.91 -9.73
CA ALA A 128 -3.54 6.27 -9.30
C ALA A 128 -4.28 7.29 -10.15
N PHE A 129 -4.77 8.35 -9.52
CA PHE A 129 -5.41 9.48 -10.17
C PHE A 129 -4.50 10.71 -10.13
N THR A 130 -4.37 11.38 -11.26
CA THR A 130 -3.56 12.60 -11.38
C THR A 130 -4.31 13.70 -12.12
N HIS A 131 -4.19 14.93 -11.62
CA HIS A 131 -4.66 16.14 -12.29
C HIS A 131 -3.45 16.98 -12.68
N VAL A 132 -3.25 17.17 -13.99
CA VAL A 132 -2.08 17.85 -14.54
C VAL A 132 -2.53 19.18 -15.15
N VAL A 133 -1.94 20.27 -14.66
CA VAL A 133 -2.21 21.63 -15.12
C VAL A 133 -0.90 22.33 -15.48
N ILE A 134 -0.71 22.61 -16.77
CA ILE A 134 0.46 23.32 -17.28
C ILE A 134 0.02 24.74 -17.64
N THR A 135 0.67 25.71 -16.99
CA THR A 135 0.48 27.14 -17.23
C THR A 135 1.84 27.82 -17.43
N GLY A 136 1.84 29.08 -17.89
CA GLY A 136 3.08 29.84 -18.08
C GLY A 136 3.72 29.72 -19.46
N ILE A 137 3.20 28.85 -20.34
CA ILE A 137 3.64 28.75 -21.74
C ILE A 137 2.71 29.58 -22.63
N PRO A 138 3.20 30.60 -23.36
CA PRO A 138 2.36 31.43 -24.22
C PRO A 138 1.60 30.62 -25.28
N ASN A 139 0.28 30.79 -25.33
CA ASN A 139 -0.64 30.08 -26.24
C ASN A 139 -0.71 28.55 -26.03
N PHE A 140 -0.27 28.04 -24.88
CA PHE A 140 -0.46 26.65 -24.48
C PHE A 140 -1.17 26.59 -23.14
N HIS A 141 -2.27 25.84 -23.11
CA HIS A 141 -3.02 25.55 -21.90
C HIS A 141 -3.30 24.06 -21.88
N TYR A 142 -2.97 23.43 -20.75
CA TYR A 142 -3.19 22.02 -20.54
C TYR A 142 -3.76 21.84 -19.14
N ASP A 143 -4.89 21.16 -19.07
CA ASP A 143 -5.66 20.90 -17.86
C ASP A 143 -6.40 19.58 -18.11
N ASN A 144 -5.84 18.47 -17.64
CA ASN A 144 -6.40 17.14 -17.86
C ASN A 144 -6.24 16.26 -16.63
N GLU A 145 -7.17 15.34 -16.48
CA GLU A 145 -7.20 14.33 -15.44
C GLU A 145 -6.98 12.95 -16.05
N TYR A 146 -6.23 12.11 -15.35
CA TYR A 146 -5.91 10.75 -15.78
C TYR A 146 -6.02 9.77 -14.63
N THR A 147 -6.52 8.58 -14.94
CA THR A 147 -6.20 7.38 -14.17
C THR A 147 -5.01 6.70 -14.83
N VAL A 148 -4.08 6.21 -14.04
CA VAL A 148 -2.87 5.48 -14.45
C VAL A 148 -2.66 4.31 -13.50
N GLN A 149 -1.79 3.38 -13.86
CA GLN A 149 -1.48 2.20 -13.06
C GLN A 149 0.01 2.18 -12.74
N VAL A 150 0.35 2.21 -11.45
CA VAL A 150 1.73 2.08 -10.97
C VAL A 150 2.00 0.59 -10.74
N GLN A 151 2.97 0.04 -11.46
CA GLN A 151 3.41 -1.34 -11.28
C GLN A 151 4.82 -1.35 -10.72
N PHE A 152 4.98 -1.97 -9.56
CA PHE A 152 6.29 -2.21 -8.96
C PHE A 152 6.93 -3.46 -9.54
N ASP A 153 8.27 -3.46 -9.65
CA ASP A 153 9.06 -4.63 -9.98
C ASP A 153 9.62 -5.24 -8.69
N ALA A 154 8.92 -6.22 -8.11
CA ALA A 154 9.38 -6.91 -6.90
C ALA A 154 10.76 -7.57 -7.07
N ALA A 155 11.19 -7.91 -8.30
CA ALA A 155 12.51 -8.48 -8.54
C ALA A 155 13.65 -7.45 -8.48
N SER A 156 13.32 -6.16 -8.49
CA SER A 156 14.28 -5.05 -8.36
C SER A 156 14.60 -4.68 -6.91
N LEU A 157 13.91 -5.30 -5.94
CA LEU A 157 14.06 -4.99 -4.52
C LEU A 157 15.53 -5.02 -4.08
N LYS A 158 15.96 -3.92 -3.46
CA LYS A 158 17.30 -3.76 -2.93
C LYS A 158 17.24 -3.25 -1.51
N GLU A 159 17.80 -4.02 -0.58
CA GLU A 159 17.91 -3.66 0.84
C GLU A 159 18.81 -2.43 1.01
N ILE A 160 18.31 -1.43 1.74
CA ILE A 160 19.08 -0.23 2.12
C ILE A 160 19.43 -0.29 3.60
N ASN A 161 18.42 -0.55 4.44
CA ASN A 161 18.59 -0.69 5.89
C ASN A 161 17.51 -1.60 6.45
N VAL A 162 17.81 -2.89 6.58
CA VAL A 162 16.86 -3.92 7.00
C VAL A 162 17.26 -4.46 8.36
N GLU A 163 16.27 -4.67 9.24
CA GLU A 163 16.46 -5.30 10.54
C GLU A 163 16.96 -6.73 10.32
N GLN A 164 18.23 -6.99 10.63
CA GLN A 164 18.75 -8.34 10.61
C GLN A 164 18.14 -9.14 11.76
N PRO A 165 17.67 -10.39 11.52
CA PRO A 165 17.35 -11.30 12.61
C PRO A 165 18.58 -11.43 13.50
N GLU A 166 18.41 -11.31 14.82
CA GLU A 166 19.51 -11.53 15.78
C GLU A 166 20.19 -12.87 15.45
N GLU A 167 21.45 -12.82 15.01
CA GLU A 167 22.26 -14.02 14.87
C GLU A 167 22.46 -14.57 16.29
N VAL A 168 21.75 -15.65 16.62
CA VAL A 168 21.96 -16.37 17.87
C VAL A 168 23.40 -16.86 17.84
N GLU A 169 24.31 -16.16 18.52
CA GLU A 169 25.68 -16.61 18.71
C GLU A 169 25.63 -18.00 19.32
N THR A 170 25.96 -19.00 18.51
CA THR A 170 26.07 -20.38 18.97
C THR A 170 27.25 -20.38 19.96
N PRO A 171 27.10 -20.80 21.22
CA PRO A 171 28.22 -20.81 22.14
C PRO A 171 29.32 -21.67 21.55
N GLU A 172 30.52 -21.10 21.36
CA GLU A 172 31.70 -21.86 20.94
C GLU A 172 31.81 -23.09 21.85
N GLU A 173 31.64 -24.27 21.24
CA GLU A 173 31.90 -25.55 21.90
C GLU A 173 33.40 -25.62 22.18
N GLY A 174 33.77 -25.14 23.36
CA GLY A 174 35.11 -25.23 23.90
C GLY A 174 35.53 -26.69 23.92
N THR A 175 36.33 -27.06 22.92
CA THR A 175 37.01 -28.35 22.86
C THR A 175 38.04 -28.37 23.98
N GLU A 176 37.65 -28.87 25.15
CA GLU A 176 38.63 -29.38 26.11
C GLU A 176 39.10 -30.76 25.62
N GLU A 177 40.35 -30.83 25.18
CA GLU A 177 41.15 -32.06 25.27
C GLU A 177 42.66 -31.72 25.31
N PRO A 178 43.52 -32.54 25.94
CA PRO A 178 43.29 -33.74 26.76
C PRO A 178 43.83 -33.66 28.20
#